data_AF-A0A6S4V6F6-F1
#
_entry.id   AF-A0A6S4V6F6-F1
#
_cell.length_a   1.000
_cell.length_b   1.000
_cell.length_c   1.000
_cell.angle_alpha   90.00
_cell.angle_beta   90.00
_cell.angle_gamma   90.00
#
_symmetry.space_group_name_H-M   'P 1'
#
loop_
_entity.id
_entity.type
_entity.pdbx_description
1 polymer ?
#
loop_
_entity_poly.entity_id
_entity_poly.type
_entity_poly.pdbx_seq_one_letter_code
_entity_poly.pdbx_strand_id
1 'polypeptide(L)'
;MQTLFSSLVRRLQKVYKKAEAFIEEERDFTLSQTFLNATLQRYVTNNVEFLDDLHADLYHDWLRLYATMHVKGLETTLSVDLKLIQMEFNKEQQLLVFEQISNTQIIEAKYKNFWQKIAVKAAVFYYHKILKKDPLGMILERFNVAEERDELIFLDLNRWFGKKASIIETLGKVHINYARVREAELVVFGNVNLAALLSRDQDDDFEEEFADSEITSIQQKDE
;
A
#
# COMPACT_ATOMS: atom_id res chain seq x y z
N MET A 1 17.80 12.69 -21.60
CA MET A 1 17.06 13.90 -21.20
C MET A 1 17.12 13.98 -19.69
N GLN A 2 17.72 15.03 -19.12
CA GLN A 2 17.72 15.28 -17.68
C GLN A 2 16.46 16.09 -17.36
N THR A 3 15.35 15.41 -17.14
CA THR A 3 14.04 16.03 -16.94
C THR A 3 13.66 15.92 -15.47
N LEU A 4 13.26 17.04 -14.88
CA LEU A 4 12.51 17.33 -13.64
C LEU A 4 12.39 16.28 -12.49
N PHE A 5 12.26 14.99 -12.78
CA PHE A 5 12.32 13.83 -11.89
C PHE A 5 13.43 13.94 -10.83
N SER A 6 14.66 14.26 -11.25
CA SER A 6 15.78 14.32 -10.31
C SER A 6 15.65 15.45 -9.28
N SER A 7 14.83 16.48 -9.51
CA SER A 7 14.67 17.59 -8.57
C SER A 7 13.65 17.27 -7.48
N LEU A 8 12.57 16.56 -7.80
CA LEU A 8 11.57 16.07 -6.86
C LEU A 8 12.12 14.92 -6.04
N VAL A 9 12.74 13.92 -6.69
CA VAL A 9 13.42 12.82 -5.98
C VAL A 9 14.50 13.37 -5.04
N ARG A 10 15.30 14.37 -5.47
CA ARG A 10 16.27 15.03 -4.57
C ARG A 10 15.62 15.81 -3.42
N ARG A 11 14.41 16.35 -3.60
CA ARG A 11 13.66 17.04 -2.53
C ARG A 11 13.08 16.04 -1.53
N LEU A 12 12.48 14.94 -2.01
CA LEU A 12 12.01 13.82 -1.18
C LEU A 12 13.20 13.23 -0.40
N GLN A 13 14.31 12.92 -1.09
CA GLN A 13 15.61 12.51 -0.49
C GLN A 13 16.17 13.48 0.56
N LYS A 14 15.93 14.79 0.41
CA LYS A 14 16.36 15.80 1.39
C LYS A 14 15.43 15.87 2.60
N VAL A 15 14.12 15.63 2.43
CA VAL A 15 13.17 15.56 3.55
C VAL A 15 13.54 14.41 4.48
N TYR A 16 13.93 13.26 3.92
CA TYR A 16 14.44 12.12 4.68
C TYR A 16 15.66 12.42 5.57
N LYS A 17 16.50 13.38 5.19
CA LYS A 17 17.66 13.80 6.01
C LYS A 17 17.31 14.79 7.11
N LYS A 18 16.09 15.34 7.12
CA LYS A 18 15.69 16.43 8.03
C LYS A 18 15.00 15.94 9.32
N ALA A 19 14.92 14.63 9.55
CA ALA A 19 14.36 14.03 10.76
C ALA A 19 15.29 14.09 11.99
N GLU A 20 16.36 14.91 11.95
CA GLU A 20 17.35 15.11 13.02
C GLU A 20 16.78 15.76 14.31
N ALA A 21 15.50 16.17 14.31
CA ALA A 21 14.89 16.92 15.41
C ALA A 21 14.09 16.08 16.43
N PHE A 22 13.98 14.76 16.27
CA PHE A 22 13.37 13.88 17.26
C PHE A 22 14.46 13.15 18.05
N ILE A 23 14.58 13.47 19.33
CA ILE A 23 15.53 12.86 20.28
C ILE A 23 15.01 11.49 20.74
N GLU A 24 14.68 10.61 19.79
CA GLU A 24 14.22 9.25 20.05
C GLU A 24 14.97 8.29 19.14
N GLU A 25 15.36 7.14 19.67
CA GLU A 25 16.14 6.13 18.95
C GLU A 25 15.34 5.60 17.76
N GLU A 26 15.86 5.76 16.54
CA GLU A 26 15.27 5.18 15.33
C GLU A 26 15.27 3.65 15.45
N ARG A 27 14.11 3.04 15.27
CA ARG A 27 13.92 1.58 15.29
C ARG A 27 13.46 1.09 13.94
N ASP A 28 13.95 -0.09 13.57
CA ASP A 28 13.49 -0.82 12.40
C ASP A 28 12.44 -1.86 12.78
N PHE A 29 11.37 -1.91 12.00
CA PHE A 29 10.29 -2.86 12.11
C PHE A 29 10.13 -3.58 10.78
N THR A 30 10.16 -4.91 10.82
CA THR A 30 9.97 -5.72 9.62
C THR A 30 8.50 -6.11 9.49
N LEU A 31 7.88 -5.70 8.38
CA LEU A 31 6.52 -6.11 8.02
C LEU A 31 6.61 -7.21 6.97
N SER A 32 5.95 -8.34 7.22
CA SER A 32 5.89 -9.42 6.22
C SER A 32 5.00 -9.02 5.04
N GLN A 33 5.28 -9.57 3.86
CA GLN A 33 4.42 -9.43 2.69
C GLN A 33 2.97 -9.85 2.99
N THR A 34 2.78 -10.94 3.75
CA THR A 34 1.45 -11.40 4.17
C THR A 34 0.70 -10.33 4.98
N PHE A 35 1.40 -9.68 5.91
CA PHE A 35 0.81 -8.59 6.70
C PHE A 35 0.47 -7.37 5.84
N LEU A 36 1.37 -7.01 4.91
CA LEU A 36 1.12 -5.93 3.94
C LEU A 36 -0.13 -6.24 3.10
N ASN A 37 -0.23 -7.44 2.54
CA ASN A 37 -1.36 -7.84 1.70
C ASN A 37 -2.67 -7.93 2.48
N ALA A 38 -2.65 -8.41 3.72
CA ALA A 38 -3.81 -8.37 4.61
C ALA A 38 -4.26 -6.92 4.90
N THR A 39 -3.32 -6.00 5.04
CA THR A 39 -3.60 -4.57 5.23
C THR A 39 -4.22 -3.97 3.97
N LEU A 40 -3.67 -4.24 2.79
CA LEU A 40 -4.24 -3.81 1.50
C LEU A 40 -5.66 -4.33 1.32
N GLN A 41 -5.91 -5.60 1.62
CA GLN A 41 -7.24 -6.20 1.56
C GLN A 41 -8.22 -5.46 2.47
N ARG A 42 -7.87 -5.29 3.76
CA ARG A 42 -8.75 -4.72 4.78
C ARG A 42 -9.12 -3.27 4.50
N TYR A 43 -8.17 -2.48 3.98
CA TYR A 43 -8.33 -1.03 3.89
C TYR A 43 -8.54 -0.50 2.48
N VAL A 44 -8.07 -1.19 1.45
CA VAL A 44 -8.23 -0.76 0.06
C VAL A 44 -9.26 -1.66 -0.64
N THR A 45 -8.95 -2.94 -0.85
CA THR A 45 -9.80 -3.87 -1.62
C THR A 45 -11.24 -3.90 -1.08
N ASN A 46 -11.42 -4.14 0.21
CA ASN A 46 -12.76 -4.22 0.83
C ASN A 46 -13.53 -2.88 0.82
N ASN A 47 -12.88 -1.76 0.51
CA ASN A 47 -13.51 -0.43 0.49
C ASN A 47 -13.65 0.14 -0.93
N VAL A 48 -13.25 -0.60 -1.97
CA VAL A 48 -13.28 -0.17 -3.37
C VAL A 48 -14.10 -1.16 -4.19
N GLU A 49 -15.31 -0.76 -4.56
CA GLU A 49 -16.34 -1.64 -5.14
C GLU A 49 -15.88 -2.43 -6.38
N PHE A 50 -15.07 -1.83 -7.25
CA PHE A 50 -14.64 -2.44 -8.51
C PHE A 50 -13.33 -3.24 -8.39
N LEU A 51 -12.72 -3.31 -7.21
CA LEU A 51 -11.41 -3.92 -6.98
C LEU A 51 -11.61 -5.25 -6.25
N ASP A 52 -11.48 -6.36 -6.97
CA ASP A 52 -11.68 -7.71 -6.43
C ASP A 52 -10.51 -8.18 -5.59
N ASP A 53 -9.30 -7.78 -5.98
CA ASP A 53 -8.06 -8.17 -5.33
C ASP A 53 -6.98 -7.10 -5.52
N LEU A 54 -6.17 -6.89 -4.48
CA LEU A 54 -5.01 -6.02 -4.50
C LEU A 54 -3.94 -6.57 -3.56
N HIS A 55 -2.82 -6.98 -4.13
CA HIS A 55 -1.70 -7.50 -3.37
C HIS A 55 -0.37 -7.08 -3.98
N ALA A 56 0.68 -7.14 -3.17
CA ALA A 56 2.04 -6.86 -3.58
C ALA A 56 2.93 -8.09 -3.36
N ASP A 57 3.81 -8.34 -4.33
CA ASP A 57 4.96 -9.22 -4.17
C ASP A 57 6.20 -8.36 -3.92
N LEU A 58 6.88 -8.61 -2.80
CA LEU A 58 8.03 -7.83 -2.35
C LEU A 58 9.33 -8.48 -2.82
N TYR A 59 10.09 -7.75 -3.64
CA TYR A 59 11.40 -8.13 -4.14
C TYR A 59 12.48 -7.24 -3.54
N HIS A 60 13.74 -7.55 -3.81
CA HIS A 60 14.84 -6.69 -3.38
C HIS A 60 14.77 -5.32 -4.08
N ASP A 61 14.58 -4.24 -3.30
CA ASP A 61 14.50 -2.84 -3.74
C ASP A 61 13.28 -2.42 -4.58
N TRP A 62 12.35 -3.31 -4.87
CA TRP A 62 11.12 -3.00 -5.62
C TRP A 62 10.00 -3.98 -5.25
N LEU A 63 8.77 -3.64 -5.61
CA LEU A 63 7.62 -4.51 -5.44
C LEU A 63 6.83 -4.60 -6.74
N ARG A 64 6.19 -5.74 -6.96
CA ARG A 64 5.17 -5.86 -8.00
C ARG A 64 3.80 -5.72 -7.35
N LEU A 65 3.01 -4.76 -7.82
CA LEU A 65 1.63 -4.62 -7.41
C LEU A 65 0.74 -5.34 -8.42
N TYR A 66 -0.16 -6.17 -7.93
CA TYR A 66 -1.20 -6.85 -8.69
C TYR A 66 -2.56 -6.29 -8.29
N ALA A 67 -3.39 -6.00 -9.29
CA ALA A 67 -4.76 -5.53 -9.08
C ALA A 67 -5.71 -6.29 -9.99
N THR A 68 -6.71 -6.95 -9.41
CA THR A 68 -7.82 -7.54 -10.17
C THR A 68 -9.03 -6.63 -10.02
N MET A 69 -9.59 -6.21 -11.16
CA MET A 69 -10.67 -5.24 -11.21
C MET A 69 -11.82 -5.75 -12.07
N HIS A 70 -13.05 -5.47 -11.66
CA HIS A 70 -14.25 -5.67 -12.46
C HIS A 70 -14.95 -4.34 -12.73
N VAL A 71 -15.07 -3.96 -14.00
CA VAL A 71 -15.79 -2.74 -14.41
C VAL A 71 -16.60 -3.00 -15.66
N LYS A 72 -17.93 -2.83 -15.58
CA LYS A 72 -18.85 -2.91 -16.74
C LYS A 72 -18.67 -4.20 -17.57
N GLY A 73 -18.41 -5.34 -16.90
CA GLY A 73 -18.19 -6.64 -17.53
C GLY A 73 -16.82 -6.85 -18.16
N LEU A 74 -15.86 -5.97 -17.86
CA LEU A 74 -14.42 -6.23 -18.04
C LEU A 74 -13.88 -6.70 -16.70
N GLU A 75 -13.42 -7.95 -16.64
CA GLU A 75 -12.59 -8.45 -15.54
C GLU A 75 -11.15 -8.42 -16.02
N THR A 76 -10.27 -7.72 -15.31
CA THR A 76 -8.87 -7.61 -15.71
C THR A 76 -7.96 -7.70 -14.50
N THR A 77 -6.89 -8.48 -14.65
CA THR A 77 -5.78 -8.53 -13.71
C THR A 77 -4.61 -7.78 -14.33
N LEU A 78 -4.18 -6.75 -13.62
CA LEU A 78 -3.08 -5.88 -13.99
C LEU A 78 -1.90 -6.14 -13.07
N SER A 79 -0.69 -5.96 -13.59
CA SER A 79 0.51 -5.88 -12.78
C SER A 79 1.38 -4.70 -13.15
N VAL A 80 2.10 -4.17 -12.18
CA VAL A 80 3.06 -3.08 -12.36
C VAL A 80 4.22 -3.24 -11.40
N ASP A 81 5.43 -2.94 -11.85
CA ASP A 81 6.61 -2.92 -10.99
C ASP A 81 6.83 -1.49 -10.48
N LEU A 82 6.92 -1.36 -9.16
CA LEU A 82 7.03 -0.10 -8.45
C LEU A 82 8.26 -0.12 -7.55
N LYS A 83 8.94 1.01 -7.49
CA LYS A 83 9.99 1.28 -6.52
C LYS A 83 9.47 2.23 -5.46
N LEU A 84 9.56 1.83 -4.19
CA LEU A 84 9.19 2.72 -3.08
C LEU A 84 10.23 3.83 -2.96
N ILE A 85 9.80 5.07 -3.17
CA ILE A 85 10.65 6.27 -3.06
C ILE A 85 10.45 6.93 -1.72
N GLN A 86 9.19 7.02 -1.25
CA GLN A 86 8.84 7.59 0.05
C GLN A 86 7.77 6.84 0.80
N MET A 87 7.97 6.71 2.12
CA MET A 87 6.96 6.26 3.07
C MET A 87 7.02 7.16 4.29
N GLU A 88 5.92 7.82 4.60
CA GLU A 88 5.77 8.66 5.79
C GLU A 88 4.44 8.35 6.46
N PHE A 89 4.50 7.88 7.71
CA PHE A 89 3.32 7.55 8.49
C PHE A 89 3.46 8.15 9.89
N ASN A 90 2.60 9.11 10.20
CA ASN A 90 2.40 9.70 11.51
C ASN A 90 0.91 10.03 11.67
N LYS A 91 0.50 10.66 12.77
CA LYS A 91 -0.91 11.02 13.01
C LYS A 91 -1.53 11.94 11.93
N GLU A 92 -0.71 12.71 11.20
CA GLU A 92 -1.16 13.73 10.24
C GLU A 92 -1.05 13.25 8.79
N GLN A 93 -0.02 12.47 8.47
CA GLN A 93 0.31 12.03 7.12
C GLN A 93 0.46 10.51 7.06
N GLN A 94 -0.16 9.88 6.05
CA GLN A 94 0.01 8.46 5.73
C GLN A 94 0.25 8.34 4.23
N LEU A 95 1.46 8.71 3.81
CA LEU A 95 1.83 8.87 2.41
C LEU A 95 2.82 7.79 1.98
N LEU A 96 2.51 7.16 0.85
CA LEU A 96 3.44 6.34 0.08
C LEU A 96 3.69 7.01 -1.27
N VAL A 97 4.95 7.04 -1.71
CA VAL A 97 5.35 7.57 -3.01
C VAL A 97 6.12 6.50 -3.75
N PHE A 98 5.63 6.15 -4.93
CA PHE A 98 6.22 5.14 -5.78
C PHE A 98 6.74 5.75 -7.08
N GLU A 99 7.90 5.28 -7.52
CA GLU A 99 8.35 5.41 -8.90
C GLU A 99 7.91 4.17 -9.66
N GLN A 100 7.25 4.37 -10.79
CA GLN A 100 6.89 3.26 -11.68
C GLN A 100 8.09 2.87 -12.54
N ILE A 101 8.56 1.63 -12.38
CA ILE A 101 9.77 1.14 -13.07
C ILE A 101 9.46 0.20 -14.24
N SER A 102 8.20 -0.23 -14.40
CA SER A 102 7.73 -0.95 -15.58
C SER A 102 6.38 -0.46 -16.05
N ASN A 103 6.06 -0.71 -17.34
CA ASN A 103 4.71 -0.43 -17.84
C ASN A 103 3.72 -1.43 -17.23
N THR A 104 2.50 -0.98 -17.01
CA THR A 104 1.37 -1.77 -16.58
C THR A 104 1.09 -2.87 -17.60
N GLN A 105 1.09 -4.10 -17.12
CA GLN A 105 0.87 -5.28 -17.91
C GLN A 105 -0.52 -5.82 -17.62
N ILE A 106 -1.22 -6.22 -18.67
CA ILE A 106 -2.44 -7.00 -18.53
C ILE A 106 -2.02 -8.46 -18.43
N ILE A 107 -2.12 -9.02 -17.23
CA ILE A 107 -1.84 -10.44 -16.97
C ILE A 107 -3.00 -11.27 -17.50
N GLU A 108 -4.22 -10.89 -17.12
CA GLU A 108 -5.44 -11.54 -17.58
C GLU A 108 -6.51 -10.50 -17.90
N ALA A 109 -7.35 -10.81 -18.89
CA ALA A 109 -8.51 -10.00 -19.20
C ALA A 109 -9.63 -10.84 -19.82
N LYS A 110 -10.81 -10.79 -19.20
CA LYS A 110 -12.06 -11.31 -19.74
C LYS A 110 -12.94 -10.16 -20.17
N TYR A 111 -13.46 -10.28 -21.38
CA TYR A 111 -14.25 -9.24 -22.03
C TYR A 111 -15.68 -9.72 -22.20
N LYS A 112 -16.65 -8.84 -21.95
CA LYS A 112 -18.07 -9.10 -22.19
C LYS A 112 -18.36 -9.45 -23.65
N ASN A 113 -17.68 -8.80 -24.59
CA ASN A 113 -17.88 -9.02 -26.03
C ASN A 113 -16.63 -8.68 -26.87
N PHE A 114 -16.66 -9.10 -28.14
CA PHE A 114 -15.56 -8.92 -29.08
C PHE A 114 -15.21 -7.44 -29.32
N TRP A 115 -16.20 -6.54 -29.35
CA TRP A 115 -15.99 -5.10 -29.53
C TRP A 115 -15.25 -4.48 -28.34
N GLN A 116 -15.62 -4.86 -27.10
CA GLN A 116 -14.92 -4.41 -25.91
C GLN A 116 -13.45 -4.86 -25.92
N LYS A 117 -13.18 -6.09 -26.36
CA LYS A 117 -11.80 -6.60 -26.52
C LYS A 117 -11.00 -5.75 -27.50
N ILE A 118 -11.57 -5.38 -28.66
CA ILE A 118 -10.89 -4.50 -29.61
C ILE A 118 -10.64 -3.13 -28.99
N ALA A 119 -11.65 -2.53 -28.34
CA ALA A 119 -11.54 -1.21 -27.75
C ALA A 119 -10.44 -1.13 -26.67
N VAL A 120 -10.40 -2.11 -25.75
CA VAL A 120 -9.36 -2.16 -24.70
C VAL A 120 -7.98 -2.35 -25.32
N LYS A 121 -7.83 -3.28 -26.27
CA LYS A 121 -6.53 -3.48 -26.96
C LYS A 121 -6.07 -2.23 -27.71
N ALA A 122 -6.98 -1.55 -28.41
CA ALA A 122 -6.67 -0.31 -29.12
C ALA A 122 -6.27 0.81 -28.14
N ALA A 123 -6.95 0.94 -27.01
CA ALA A 123 -6.60 1.88 -25.97
C ALA A 123 -5.20 1.59 -25.40
N VAL A 124 -4.93 0.35 -25.00
CA VAL A 124 -3.60 -0.05 -24.48
C VAL A 124 -2.51 0.20 -25.51
N PHE A 125 -2.74 -0.17 -26.77
CA PHE A 125 -1.81 0.11 -27.86
C PHE A 125 -1.56 1.62 -28.01
N TYR A 126 -2.60 2.44 -27.97
CA TYR A 126 -2.50 3.88 -28.09
C TYR A 126 -1.67 4.49 -26.95
N TYR A 127 -1.94 4.11 -25.70
CA TYR A 127 -1.18 4.59 -24.54
C TYR A 127 0.30 4.20 -24.61
N HIS A 128 0.60 2.92 -24.87
CA HIS A 128 1.98 2.44 -24.88
C HIS A 128 2.77 2.89 -26.12
N LYS A 129 2.17 2.87 -27.33
CA LYS A 129 2.89 3.09 -28.58
C LYS A 129 2.83 4.53 -29.09
N ILE A 130 1.71 5.22 -28.86
CA ILE A 130 1.51 6.59 -29.39
C ILE A 130 1.85 7.61 -28.30
N LEU A 131 1.23 7.49 -27.12
CA LEU A 131 1.49 8.42 -26.02
C LEU A 131 2.82 8.14 -25.30
N LYS A 132 3.34 6.90 -25.38
CA LYS A 132 4.50 6.42 -24.62
C LYS A 132 4.35 6.70 -23.12
N LYS A 133 3.12 6.54 -22.62
CA LYS A 133 2.74 6.76 -21.23
C LYS A 133 2.07 5.52 -20.68
N ASP A 134 2.19 5.36 -19.37
CA ASP A 134 1.50 4.30 -18.66
C ASP A 134 0.09 4.75 -18.24
N PRO A 135 -0.94 3.92 -18.42
CA PRO A 135 -2.30 4.30 -18.03
C PRO A 135 -2.56 4.20 -16.51
N LEU A 136 -1.65 3.62 -15.72
CA LEU A 136 -1.91 3.34 -14.31
C LEU A 136 -2.22 4.58 -13.48
N GLY A 137 -1.35 5.60 -13.49
CA GLY A 137 -1.55 6.78 -12.66
C GLY A 137 -2.88 7.48 -12.99
N MET A 138 -3.22 7.61 -14.27
CA MET A 138 -4.52 8.10 -14.73
C MET A 138 -5.71 7.23 -14.24
N ILE A 139 -5.57 5.90 -14.22
CA ILE A 139 -6.59 4.98 -13.69
C ILE A 139 -6.74 5.22 -12.19
N LEU A 140 -5.65 5.24 -11.44
CA LEU A 140 -5.66 5.46 -9.99
C LEU A 140 -6.25 6.81 -9.62
N GLU A 141 -5.95 7.87 -10.36
CA GLU A 141 -6.53 9.20 -10.18
C GLU A 141 -8.03 9.21 -10.43
N ARG A 142 -8.46 8.59 -11.55
CA ARG A 142 -9.89 8.52 -11.92
C ARG A 142 -10.73 7.86 -10.85
N PHE A 143 -10.16 6.88 -10.16
CA PHE A 143 -10.83 6.18 -9.07
C PHE A 143 -10.53 6.76 -7.69
N ASN A 144 -9.84 7.90 -7.62
CA ASN A 144 -9.48 8.58 -6.39
C ASN A 144 -8.72 7.65 -5.42
N VAL A 145 -7.83 6.81 -5.96
CA VAL A 145 -6.96 5.90 -5.21
C VAL A 145 -5.61 6.56 -4.94
N ALA A 146 -4.97 7.11 -5.98
CA ALA A 146 -3.68 7.78 -5.88
C ALA A 146 -3.61 8.96 -6.86
N GLU A 147 -2.65 9.85 -6.66
CA GLU A 147 -2.37 10.99 -7.54
C GLU A 147 -1.06 10.77 -8.31
N GLU A 148 -1.03 11.05 -9.60
CA GLU A 148 0.15 10.94 -10.45
C GLU A 148 0.78 12.33 -10.62
N ARG A 149 2.02 12.51 -10.15
CA ARG A 149 2.77 13.76 -10.36
C ARG A 149 4.18 13.44 -10.82
N ASP A 150 4.57 13.95 -11.99
CA ASP A 150 5.92 13.81 -12.55
C ASP A 150 6.42 12.35 -12.55
N GLU A 151 5.60 11.41 -13.03
CA GLU A 151 5.89 9.96 -13.12
C GLU A 151 5.99 9.24 -11.77
N LEU A 152 5.66 9.93 -10.67
CA LEU A 152 5.53 9.37 -9.34
C LEU A 152 4.06 9.19 -8.97
N ILE A 153 3.76 8.09 -8.29
CA ILE A 153 2.43 7.76 -7.80
C ILE A 153 2.39 8.06 -6.30
N PHE A 154 1.58 9.04 -5.91
CA PHE A 154 1.35 9.48 -4.53
C PHE A 154 0.09 8.81 -4.00
N LEU A 155 0.27 7.82 -3.15
CA LEU A 155 -0.80 7.12 -2.47
C LEU A 155 -0.97 7.69 -1.06
N ASP A 156 -1.96 8.56 -0.91
CA ASP A 156 -2.34 9.15 0.37
C ASP A 156 -3.43 8.30 1.04
N LEU A 157 -3.03 7.55 2.08
CA LEU A 157 -3.90 6.67 2.83
C LEU A 157 -4.72 7.40 3.91
N ASN A 158 -4.50 8.69 4.16
CA ASN A 158 -5.22 9.44 5.20
C ASN A 158 -6.74 9.40 4.99
N ARG A 159 -7.19 9.40 3.73
CA ARG A 159 -8.61 9.27 3.36
C ARG A 159 -9.29 8.00 3.91
N TRP A 160 -8.53 6.93 4.15
CA TRP A 160 -9.00 5.68 4.73
C TRP A 160 -8.60 5.56 6.21
N PHE A 161 -7.35 5.86 6.56
CA PHE A 161 -6.79 5.65 7.90
C PHE A 161 -7.17 6.76 8.88
N GLY A 162 -7.27 8.01 8.41
CA GLY A 162 -7.67 9.17 9.21
C GLY A 162 -9.07 9.09 9.79
N LYS A 163 -9.93 8.22 9.24
CA LYS A 163 -11.28 7.97 9.76
C LYS A 163 -11.31 7.00 10.94
N LYS A 164 -10.19 6.31 11.24
CA LYS A 164 -10.13 5.30 12.31
C LYS A 164 -9.29 5.81 13.48
N ALA A 165 -9.95 6.12 14.58
CA ALA A 165 -9.32 6.65 15.79
C ALA A 165 -8.18 5.73 16.31
N SER A 166 -8.37 4.41 16.29
CA SER A 166 -7.33 3.46 16.72
C SER A 166 -6.05 3.50 15.88
N ILE A 167 -6.18 3.72 14.56
CA ILE A 167 -5.02 3.86 13.67
C ILE A 167 -4.30 5.18 13.96
N ILE A 168 -5.05 6.27 14.10
CA ILE A 168 -4.49 7.59 14.39
C ILE A 168 -3.84 7.64 15.78
N GLU A 169 -4.40 6.99 16.78
CA GLU A 169 -3.81 6.87 18.11
C GLU A 169 -2.47 6.12 18.05
N THR A 170 -2.43 5.00 17.31
CA THR A 170 -1.18 4.23 17.10
C THR A 170 -0.13 5.06 16.36
N LEU A 171 -0.53 5.74 15.28
CA LEU A 171 0.35 6.65 14.53
C LEU A 171 0.70 7.94 15.28
N GLY A 172 0.03 8.24 16.40
CA GLY A 172 0.42 9.27 17.34
C GLY A 172 1.59 8.87 18.24
N LYS A 173 1.83 7.56 18.38
CA LYS A 173 2.92 6.98 19.21
C LYS A 173 4.11 6.53 18.38
N VAL A 174 3.91 6.32 17.07
CA VAL A 174 4.92 5.86 16.12
C VAL A 174 4.99 6.81 14.94
N HIS A 175 6.20 7.31 14.64
CA HIS A 175 6.47 8.10 13.45
C HIS A 175 7.40 7.32 12.51
N ILE A 176 6.86 6.83 11.41
CA ILE A 176 7.62 6.18 10.36
C ILE A 176 8.17 7.24 9.40
N ASN A 177 9.49 7.26 9.25
CA ASN A 177 10.20 8.23 8.43
C ASN A 177 10.51 7.70 7.02
N TYR A 178 10.83 6.41 6.91
CA TYR A 178 11.13 5.76 5.63
C TYR A 178 10.93 4.26 5.70
N ALA A 179 10.91 3.60 4.54
CA ALA A 179 10.92 2.16 4.45
C ALA A 179 11.78 1.68 3.27
N ARG A 180 12.22 0.42 3.34
CA ARG A 180 12.98 -0.27 2.30
C ARG A 180 12.32 -1.61 2.01
N VAL A 181 12.22 -1.93 0.72
CA VAL A 181 11.67 -3.22 0.28
C VAL A 181 12.80 -4.25 0.24
N ARG A 182 12.58 -5.37 0.92
CA ARG A 182 13.42 -6.57 0.86
C ARG A 182 12.56 -7.73 0.35
N GLU A 183 13.21 -8.84 0.04
CA GLU A 183 12.51 -10.03 -0.40
C GLU A 183 11.49 -10.50 0.66
N ALA A 184 10.22 -10.58 0.26
CA ALA A 184 9.08 -10.91 1.13
C ALA A 184 8.84 -10.00 2.36
N GLU A 185 9.55 -8.88 2.47
CA GLU A 185 9.54 -8.04 3.67
C GLU A 185 9.63 -6.54 3.34
N LEU A 186 8.90 -5.72 4.08
CA LEU A 186 9.02 -4.27 4.08
C LEU A 186 9.65 -3.84 5.41
N VAL A 187 10.87 -3.34 5.37
CA VAL A 187 11.58 -2.85 6.56
C VAL A 187 11.27 -1.38 6.72
N VAL A 188 10.60 -1.03 7.81
CA VAL A 188 10.12 0.30 8.12
C VAL A 188 10.95 0.90 9.24
N PHE A 189 11.38 2.14 9.08
CA PHE A 189 12.22 2.84 10.05
C PHE A 189 11.44 4.01 10.64
N GLY A 190 11.37 4.05 11.96
CA GLY A 190 10.59 5.06 12.65
C GLY A 190 11.00 5.29 14.09
N ASN A 191 10.52 6.40 14.62
CA ASN A 191 10.71 6.82 15.99
C ASN A 191 9.49 6.40 16.79
N VAL A 192 9.73 5.90 18.00
CA VAL A 192 8.68 5.40 18.87
C VAL A 192 8.72 6.12 20.21
N ASN A 193 7.59 6.70 20.59
CA ASN A 193 7.41 7.26 21.92
C ASN A 193 7.13 6.12 22.92
N LEU A 194 8.20 5.55 23.47
CA LEU A 194 8.14 4.45 24.44
C LEU A 194 7.32 4.82 25.68
N ALA A 195 7.34 6.07 26.12
CA ALA A 195 6.57 6.52 27.29
C ALA A 195 5.04 6.43 27.05
N ALA A 196 4.59 6.67 25.81
CA ALA A 196 3.19 6.55 25.41
C ALA A 196 2.74 5.10 25.14
N LEU A 197 3.69 4.19 24.86
CA LEU A 197 3.41 2.76 24.76
C LEU A 197 3.36 2.08 26.13
N LEU A 198 4.27 2.45 27.05
CA LEU A 198 4.36 1.86 28.39
C LEU A 198 3.30 2.37 29.37
N SER A 199 2.69 3.53 29.11
CA SER A 199 1.58 4.06 29.92
C SER A 199 0.24 3.37 29.67
N ARG A 200 0.14 2.51 28.63
CA ARG A 200 -1.07 1.75 28.32
C ARG A 200 -1.26 0.50 29.20
N ASP A 201 -0.22 0.09 29.93
CA ASP A 201 -0.28 -1.06 30.84
C ASP A 201 -0.96 -0.77 32.20
N GLN A 202 -1.46 0.45 32.44
CA GLN A 202 -2.16 0.79 33.70
C GLN A 202 -3.64 1.14 33.57
N ASP A 203 -4.17 1.43 32.37
CA ASP A 203 -5.53 1.99 32.24
C ASP A 203 -6.46 1.30 31.23
N ASP A 204 -6.05 0.24 30.53
CA ASP A 204 -6.96 -0.50 29.65
C ASP A 204 -7.28 -1.89 30.24
N ASP A 205 -8.38 -1.98 30.99
CA ASP A 205 -9.21 -3.19 31.07
C ASP A 205 -9.66 -3.53 29.64
N PHE A 206 -8.83 -4.28 28.92
CA PHE A 206 -9.23 -4.94 27.68
C PHE A 206 -10.17 -6.10 28.04
N GLU A 207 -11.46 -5.82 28.23
CA GLU A 207 -12.49 -6.79 27.87
C GLU A 207 -12.47 -6.95 26.34
N GLU A 208 -11.46 -7.66 25.83
CA GLU A 208 -11.61 -8.34 24.55
C GLU A 208 -12.58 -9.50 24.79
N GLU A 209 -13.74 -9.41 24.14
CA GLU A 209 -14.64 -10.51 23.86
C GLU A 209 -13.87 -11.55 23.03
N PHE A 210 -13.03 -12.34 23.70
CA PHE A 210 -12.61 -13.64 23.23
C PHE A 210 -13.89 -14.46 23.17
N ALA A 211 -14.50 -14.54 21.98
CA ALA A 211 -15.48 -15.57 21.70
C ALA A 211 -14.81 -16.90 22.02
N ASP A 212 -15.21 -17.50 23.14
CA ASP A 212 -14.93 -18.88 23.53
C ASP A 212 -15.14 -19.75 22.29
N SER A 213 -14.04 -20.16 21.67
CA SER A 213 -14.07 -21.41 20.93
C SER A 213 -14.26 -22.48 21.99
N GLU A 214 -15.51 -22.90 22.20
CA GLU A 214 -15.85 -24.09 22.99
C GLU A 214 -14.95 -25.24 22.51
N ILE A 215 -13.91 -25.53 23.28
CA ILE A 215 -13.14 -26.75 23.14
C ILE A 215 -14.05 -27.85 23.67
N THR A 216 -14.81 -28.48 22.77
CA THR A 216 -15.51 -29.73 23.10
C THR A 216 -14.47 -30.75 23.54
N SER A 217 -14.54 -31.13 24.81
CA SER A 217 -13.68 -32.16 25.39
C SER A 217 -13.91 -33.48 24.65
N ILE A 218 -12.84 -34.05 24.09
CA ILE A 218 -12.84 -35.38 23.51
C ILE A 218 -13.12 -36.37 24.64
N GLN A 219 -14.29 -37.02 24.62
CA GLN A 219 -14.59 -38.14 25.51
C GLN A 219 -13.59 -39.26 25.24
N GLN A 220 -12.73 -39.53 26.22
CA GLN A 220 -11.99 -40.79 26.27
C GLN A 220 -13.01 -41.92 26.51
N LYS A 221 -13.05 -42.86 25.58
CA LYS A 221 -13.85 -44.07 25.66
C LYS A 221 -13.04 -45.08 26.47
N ASP A 222 -13.54 -45.41 27.66
CA ASP A 222 -13.05 -46.54 28.46
C ASP A 222 -13.34 -47.85 27.71
N GLU A 223 -12.30 -48.65 27.49
CA GLU A 223 -12.36 -50.10 27.30
C GLU A 223 -11.17 -50.76 27.99
#